data_AF-A0A536BAE9-F1
#
_entry.id   AF-A0A536BAE9-F1
#
_cell.length_a   1.000
_cell.length_b   1.000
_cell.length_c   1.000
_cell.angle_alpha   90.00
_cell.angle_beta   90.00
_cell.angle_gamma   90.00
#
_symmetry.space_group_name_H-M   'P 1'
#
loop_
_entity.id
_entity.type
_entity.pdbx_description
1 polymer ?
#
loop_
_entity_poly.entity_id
_entity_poly.type
_entity_poly.pdbx_seq_one_letter_code
_entity_poly.pdbx_strand_id
1 'polypeptide(L)'
;MRAVIVFAAALVVSALIFPAAIGQLARARMGQQIREEGPAAHHSKAGTPTAGGLVFVLLAIVLYLAADRSLAGGFVLIALVLGAALGLVDDVSAIRGRRSLGLKARQKIVIQLATGAFPAISPCAGD
;
A
#
# COMPACT_ATOMS: atom_id res chain seq x y z
N MET A 1 6.89 -25.80 1.25
CA MET A 1 8.05 -25.21 1.97
C MET A 1 8.48 -23.86 1.41
N ARG A 2 8.67 -23.69 0.09
CA ARG A 2 9.03 -22.40 -0.55
C ARG A 2 8.17 -21.20 -0.10
N ALA A 3 6.84 -21.33 -0.12
CA ALA A 3 5.94 -20.24 0.30
C ALA A 3 6.14 -19.81 1.77
N VAL A 4 6.38 -20.78 2.67
CA VAL A 4 6.66 -20.51 4.09
C VAL A 4 7.97 -19.75 4.27
N ILE A 5 9.01 -20.12 3.51
CA ILE A 5 10.30 -19.43 3.52
C ILE A 5 10.14 -17.99 3.02
N VAL A 6 9.43 -17.80 1.91
CA VAL A 6 9.16 -16.47 1.33
C VAL A 6 8.36 -15.59 2.32
N PHE A 7 7.34 -16.15 2.96
CA PHE A 7 6.56 -15.46 3.98
C PHE A 7 7.42 -15.05 5.19
N ALA A 8 8.20 -15.99 5.74
CA ALA A 8 9.07 -15.70 6.88
C ALA A 8 10.12 -14.65 6.53
N ALA A 9 10.73 -14.75 5.35
CA ALA A 9 11.66 -13.74 4.85
C ALA A 9 10.99 -12.37 4.71
N ALA A 10 9.78 -12.31 4.15
CA ALA A 10 9.02 -11.05 4.03
C ALA A 10 8.77 -10.40 5.40
N LEU A 11 8.36 -11.21 6.39
CA LEU A 11 8.09 -10.75 7.75
C LEU A 11 9.34 -10.19 8.43
N VAL A 12 10.45 -10.92 8.38
CA VAL A 12 11.71 -10.49 9.01
C VAL A 12 12.25 -9.23 8.32
N VAL A 13 12.32 -9.23 7.00
CA VAL A 13 12.86 -8.09 6.23
C VAL A 13 12.02 -6.84 6.44
N SER A 14 10.68 -6.95 6.38
CA SER A 14 9.82 -5.80 6.64
C SER A 14 9.98 -5.27 8.06
N ALA A 15 9.98 -6.13 9.09
CA ALA A 15 10.16 -5.73 10.48
C ALA A 15 11.47 -4.96 10.72
N LEU A 16 12.56 -5.35 10.04
CA LEU A 16 13.85 -4.66 10.12
C LEU A 16 13.88 -3.30 9.39
N ILE A 17 13.18 -3.20 8.26
CA ILE A 17 13.15 -1.98 7.44
C ILE A 17 12.20 -0.91 8.03
N PHE A 18 11.11 -1.33 8.67
CA PHE A 18 10.05 -0.43 9.13
C PHE A 18 10.53 0.72 10.04
N PRO A 19 11.40 0.52 11.05
CA PRO A 19 11.89 1.63 11.88
C PRO A 19 12.58 2.74 11.08
N ALA A 20 13.42 2.36 10.11
CA ALA A 20 14.07 3.31 9.22
C ALA A 20 13.06 3.98 8.28
N ALA A 21 12.11 3.20 7.72
CA ALA A 21 11.07 3.71 6.85
C ALA A 21 10.20 4.75 7.58
N ILE A 22 9.72 4.47 8.78
CA ILE A 22 8.92 5.40 9.60
C ILE A 22 9.66 6.72 9.78
N GLY A 23 10.97 6.68 10.09
CA GLY A 23 11.80 7.89 10.18
C GLY A 23 11.87 8.67 8.85
N GLN A 24 11.99 7.98 7.72
CA GLN A 24 11.98 8.63 6.40
C GLN A 24 10.63 9.27 6.07
N LEU A 25 9.53 8.56 6.30
CA LEU A 25 8.18 9.07 6.04
C LEU A 25 7.82 10.25 6.96
N ALA A 26 8.29 10.22 8.21
CA ALA A 26 8.18 11.37 9.13
C ALA A 26 8.95 12.60 8.58
N ARG A 27 10.17 12.41 8.08
CA ARG A 27 10.96 13.48 7.43
C ARG A 27 10.31 14.02 6.15
N ALA A 28 9.63 13.16 5.39
CA ALA A 28 8.86 13.54 4.20
C ALA A 28 7.56 14.32 4.52
N ARG A 29 7.32 14.64 5.81
CA ARG A 29 6.11 15.32 6.30
C ARG A 29 4.81 14.62 5.90
N MET A 30 4.85 13.29 5.78
CA MET A 30 3.65 12.48 5.53
C MET A 30 2.86 12.24 6.81
N GLY A 31 2.78 13.22 7.72
CA GLY A 31 2.06 13.11 8.97
C GLY A 31 0.55 13.25 8.76
N GLN A 32 -0.24 12.36 9.36
CA GLN A 32 -1.69 12.40 9.24
C GLN A 32 -2.27 13.61 9.99
N GLN A 33 -3.09 14.41 9.29
CA GLN A 33 -3.84 15.52 9.90
C GLN A 33 -5.10 14.96 10.57
N ILE A 34 -5.36 15.38 11.81
CA ILE A 34 -6.53 14.93 12.58
C ILE A 34 -7.70 15.87 12.34
N ARG A 35 -8.90 15.29 12.19
CA ARG A 35 -10.15 16.07 12.16
C ARG A 35 -10.41 16.68 13.53
N GLU A 36 -10.69 17.97 13.58
CA GLU A 36 -11.03 18.66 14.84
C GLU A 36 -12.29 18.09 15.51
N GLU A 37 -13.19 17.45 14.76
CA GLU A 37 -14.44 16.86 15.29
C GLU A 37 -14.28 15.44 15.88
N GLY A 38 -13.05 14.91 16.00
CA GLY A 38 -12.81 13.58 16.56
C GLY A 38 -12.79 13.55 18.10
N PRO A 39 -13.08 12.40 18.74
CA PRO A 39 -12.91 12.24 20.18
C PRO A 39 -11.47 12.57 20.63
N ALA A 40 -11.30 13.22 21.78
CA ALA A 40 -10.00 13.69 22.30
C ALA A 40 -8.88 12.63 22.28
N ALA A 41 -9.23 11.35 22.51
CA ALA A 41 -8.30 10.23 22.45
C ALA A 41 -7.63 10.05 21.07
N HIS A 42 -8.28 10.45 19.98
CA HIS A 42 -7.72 10.35 18.63
C HIS A 42 -6.62 11.36 18.36
N HIS A 43 -6.57 12.49 19.10
CA HIS A 43 -5.50 13.50 18.97
C HIS A 43 -4.11 12.95 19.29
N SER A 44 -4.03 11.88 20.09
CA SER A 44 -2.76 11.19 20.41
C SER A 44 -2.05 10.58 19.20
N LYS A 45 -2.77 10.31 18.10
CA LYS A 45 -2.20 9.77 16.85
C LYS A 45 -1.69 10.87 15.91
N ALA A 46 -1.74 12.13 16.32
CA ALA A 46 -1.36 13.28 15.49
C ALA A 46 0.10 13.16 15.06
N GLY A 47 0.37 13.31 13.76
CA GLY A 47 1.73 13.30 13.25
C GLY A 47 2.36 11.92 13.09
N THR A 48 1.63 10.83 13.33
CA THR A 48 2.08 9.50 12.88
C THR A 48 2.21 9.51 11.36
N PRO A 49 3.37 9.11 10.79
CA PRO A 49 3.54 9.10 9.34
C PRO A 49 2.63 8.06 8.67
N THR A 50 1.92 8.46 7.61
CA THR A 50 1.12 7.59 6.74
C THR A 50 1.97 7.03 5.58
N ALA A 51 1.38 6.25 4.67
CA ALA A 51 2.00 5.66 3.49
C ALA A 51 3.08 4.56 3.74
N GLY A 52 3.07 3.93 4.92
CA GLY A 52 3.95 2.79 5.24
C GLY A 52 3.76 1.56 4.32
N GLY A 53 2.63 1.47 3.61
CA GLY A 53 2.36 0.43 2.62
C GLY A 53 3.39 0.34 1.49
N LEU A 54 4.14 1.42 1.22
CA LEU A 54 5.20 1.43 0.22
C LEU A 54 6.27 0.37 0.49
N VAL A 55 6.61 0.12 1.76
CA VAL A 55 7.59 -0.91 2.13
C VAL A 55 7.11 -2.29 1.71
N PHE A 56 5.84 -2.60 1.95
CA PHE A 56 5.26 -3.90 1.58
C PHE A 56 5.20 -4.10 0.08
N VAL A 57 4.85 -3.06 -0.68
CA VAL A 57 4.75 -3.14 -2.16
C VAL A 57 6.11 -3.36 -2.78
N LEU A 58 7.13 -2.62 -2.34
CA LEU A 58 8.51 -2.81 -2.80
C LEU A 58 9.01 -4.23 -2.48
N LEU A 59 8.73 -4.71 -1.27
CA LEU A 59 9.12 -6.05 -0.87
C LEU A 59 8.38 -7.13 -1.68
N ALA A 60 7.09 -6.93 -1.97
CA ALA A 60 6.31 -7.84 -2.81
C ALA A 60 6.87 -7.91 -4.25
N ILE A 61 7.29 -6.77 -4.83
CA ILE A 61 7.94 -6.75 -6.16
C ILE A 61 9.23 -7.57 -6.13
N VAL A 62 10.11 -7.35 -5.13
CA VAL A 62 11.38 -8.08 -5.02
C VAL A 62 11.14 -9.57 -4.82
N LEU A 63 10.20 -9.94 -3.95
CA LEU A 63 9.90 -11.34 -3.65
C LEU A 63 9.20 -12.05 -4.81
N TYR A 64 8.34 -11.37 -5.57
CA TYR A 64 7.86 -11.88 -6.84
C TYR A 64 9.06 -12.14 -7.75
N LEU A 65 9.83 -11.11 -8.13
CA LEU A 65 10.98 -11.29 -9.04
C LEU A 65 12.01 -12.34 -8.60
N ALA A 66 12.15 -12.62 -7.31
CA ALA A 66 13.03 -13.66 -6.78
C ALA A 66 12.36 -15.05 -6.72
N ALA A 67 11.09 -15.13 -6.32
CA ALA A 67 10.44 -16.36 -5.88
C ALA A 67 9.14 -16.71 -6.62
N ASP A 68 8.69 -15.91 -7.59
CA ASP A 68 7.60 -16.24 -8.51
C ASP A 68 7.75 -15.44 -9.83
N ARG A 69 7.64 -16.11 -10.98
CA ARG A 69 7.69 -15.43 -12.29
C ARG A 69 6.55 -15.89 -13.18
N SER A 70 5.48 -16.42 -12.58
CA SER A 70 4.28 -16.82 -13.29
C SER A 70 3.56 -15.60 -13.86
N LEU A 71 2.91 -15.79 -15.01
CA LEU A 71 2.05 -14.78 -15.62
C LEU A 71 0.89 -14.41 -14.67
N ALA A 72 0.29 -15.41 -14.02
CA ALA A 72 -0.76 -15.22 -13.02
C ALA A 72 -0.29 -14.33 -11.86
N GLY A 73 0.88 -14.61 -11.27
CA GLY A 73 1.47 -13.77 -10.24
C GLY A 73 1.80 -12.36 -10.74
N GLY A 74 2.16 -12.21 -12.02
CA GLY A 74 2.40 -10.92 -12.65
C GLY A 74 1.15 -10.04 -12.72
N PHE A 75 0.01 -10.61 -13.08
CA PHE A 75 -1.27 -9.88 -13.06
C PHE A 75 -1.68 -9.44 -11.65
N VAL A 76 -1.48 -10.32 -10.66
CA VAL A 76 -1.72 -9.98 -9.25
C VAL A 76 -0.78 -8.85 -8.79
N LEU A 77 0.50 -8.89 -9.18
CA LEU A 77 1.46 -7.85 -8.84
C LEU A 77 1.09 -6.50 -9.47
N ILE A 78 0.63 -6.48 -10.73
CA ILE A 78 0.14 -5.27 -11.39
C ILE A 78 -1.05 -4.69 -10.62
N ALA A 79 -2.02 -5.51 -10.25
CA ALA A 79 -3.17 -5.06 -9.46
C ALA A 79 -2.74 -4.49 -8.09
N LEU A 80 -1.78 -5.13 -7.42
CA LEU A 80 -1.19 -4.64 -6.17
C LEU A 80 -0.53 -3.26 -6.34
N VAL A 81 0.28 -3.08 -7.39
CA VAL A 81 0.99 -1.82 -7.65
C VAL A 81 0.02 -0.70 -8.00
N LEU A 82 -1.01 -0.97 -8.81
CA LEU A 82 -2.04 0.01 -9.15
C LEU A 82 -2.87 0.42 -7.92
N GLY A 83 -3.26 -0.55 -7.09
CA GLY A 83 -3.96 -0.29 -5.83
C GLY A 83 -3.11 0.52 -4.85
N ALA A 84 -1.82 0.20 -4.76
CA ALA A 84 -0.86 0.94 -3.94
C ALA A 84 -0.66 2.38 -4.44
N ALA A 85 -0.56 2.58 -5.75
CA ALA A 85 -0.44 3.91 -6.35
C ALA A 85 -1.70 4.76 -6.05
N LEU A 86 -2.89 4.17 -6.18
CA LEU A 86 -4.14 4.84 -5.81
C LEU A 86 -4.16 5.23 -4.33
N GLY A 87 -3.75 4.31 -3.44
CA GLY A 87 -3.65 4.58 -2.00
C GLY A 87 -2.65 5.69 -1.68
N LEU A 88 -1.48 5.69 -2.31
CA LEU A 88 -0.48 6.73 -2.14
C LEU A 88 -0.97 8.10 -2.62
N VAL A 89 -1.67 8.14 -3.76
CA VAL A 89 -2.28 9.36 -4.29
C VAL A 89 -3.37 9.89 -3.33
N ASP A 90 -4.17 9.00 -2.74
CA ASP A 90 -5.18 9.34 -1.73
C ASP A 90 -4.54 9.96 -0.48
N ASP A 91 -3.52 9.29 0.07
CA ASP A 91 -2.77 9.75 1.24
C ASP A 91 -2.11 11.11 1.00
N VAL A 92 -1.42 11.28 -0.13
CA VAL A 92 -0.76 12.55 -0.50
C VAL A 92 -1.79 13.66 -0.74
N SER A 93 -2.94 13.35 -1.34
CA SER A 93 -4.00 14.33 -1.60
C SER A 93 -4.64 14.82 -0.30
N ALA A 94 -4.82 13.93 0.68
CA ALA A 94 -5.31 14.30 2.02
C ALA A 94 -4.32 15.24 2.74
N ILE A 95 -3.03 14.92 2.70
CA ILE A 95 -1.96 15.74 3.30
C ILE A 95 -1.91 17.13 2.64
N ARG A 96 -1.88 17.19 1.30
CA ARG A 96 -1.82 18.46 0.54
C ARG A 96 -3.06 19.32 0.75
N GLY A 97 -4.22 18.70 0.82
CA GLY A 97 -5.49 19.38 1.03
C GLY A 97 -5.72 19.88 2.46
N ARG A 98 -4.80 19.60 3.41
CA ARG A 98 -4.94 19.86 4.85
C ARG A 98 -6.31 19.42 5.41
N ARG A 99 -6.86 18.36 4.85
CA ARG A 99 -8.19 17.84 5.20
C ARG A 99 -8.09 16.34 5.26
N SER A 100 -8.86 15.72 6.14
CA SER A 100 -8.88 14.25 6.28
C SER A 100 -9.58 13.52 5.12
N LEU A 101 -9.95 14.24 4.05
CA LEU A 101 -10.69 13.71 2.91
C LEU A 101 -9.75 13.75 1.70
N GLY A 102 -9.28 12.57 1.29
CA GLY A 102 -8.53 12.38 0.06
C GLY A 102 -9.43 12.40 -1.18
N LEU A 103 -9.30 11.38 -2.04
CA LEU A 103 -10.12 11.19 -3.23
C LEU A 103 -11.60 10.97 -2.87
N LYS A 104 -12.51 11.27 -3.80
CA LYS A 104 -13.93 10.97 -3.60
C LYS A 104 -14.12 9.46 -3.49
N ALA A 105 -14.88 9.01 -2.49
CA ALA A 105 -15.14 7.58 -2.24
C ALA A 105 -15.61 6.83 -3.50
N ARG A 106 -16.49 7.44 -4.31
CA ARG A 106 -16.98 6.86 -5.56
C ARG A 106 -15.84 6.59 -6.57
N GLN A 107 -14.90 7.53 -6.70
CA GLN A 107 -13.75 7.35 -7.60
C GLN A 107 -12.85 6.21 -7.11
N LYS A 108 -12.59 6.16 -5.80
CA LYS A 108 -11.76 5.11 -5.19
C LYS A 108 -12.36 3.71 -5.41
N ILE A 109 -13.66 3.56 -5.16
CA ILE A 109 -14.37 2.28 -5.35
C ILE A 109 -14.36 1.87 -6.82
N VAL A 110 -14.67 2.78 -7.75
CA VAL A 110 -14.68 2.46 -9.19
C VAL A 110 -13.29 2.00 -9.66
N ILE A 111 -12.23 2.70 -9.25
CA ILE A 111 -10.87 2.33 -9.63
C ILE A 111 -10.47 0.99 -8.99
N GLN A 112 -10.80 0.77 -7.71
CA GLN A 112 -10.49 -0.51 -7.04
C GLN A 112 -11.23 -1.69 -7.66
N LEU A 113 -12.49 -1.53 -8.05
CA LEU A 113 -13.24 -2.56 -8.76
C LEU A 113 -12.64 -2.86 -10.13
N ALA A 114 -12.27 -1.82 -10.88
CA ALA A 114 -11.61 -1.99 -12.18
C ALA A 114 -10.25 -2.70 -12.04
N THR A 115 -9.44 -2.30 -11.06
CA THR A 115 -8.13 -2.93 -10.79
C THR A 115 -8.27 -4.37 -10.30
N GLY A 116 -9.26 -4.66 -9.45
CA GLY A 116 -9.49 -6.02 -8.94
C GLY A 116 -10.07 -6.98 -9.99
N ALA A 117 -10.85 -6.47 -10.94
CA ALA A 117 -11.39 -7.26 -12.04
C ALA A 117 -10.35 -7.55 -13.15
N PHE A 118 -9.29 -6.73 -13.24
CA PHE A 118 -8.29 -6.83 -14.31
C PHE A 118 -7.60 -8.21 -14.41
N PRO A 119 -7.14 -8.85 -13.31
CA PRO A 119 -6.59 -10.20 -13.38
C PRO A 119 -7.60 -11.28 -13.80
N ALA A 120 -8.88 -11.09 -13.51
CA ALA A 120 -9.94 -12.05 -13.84
C ALA A 120 -10.38 -11.97 -15.32
N ILE A 121 -10.23 -10.81 -15.95
CA ILE A 121 -10.57 -10.57 -17.36
C ILE A 121 -9.39 -10.91 -18.28
N SER A 122 -8.17 -10.79 -17.77
CA SER A 122 -6.98 -11.22 -18.49
C SER A 122 -7.06 -12.74 -18.68
N PRO A 123 -6.92 -13.26 -19.92
CA PRO A 123 -7.11 -14.68 -20.18
C PRO A 123 -6.21 -15.45 -19.22
N CYS A 124 -6.81 -16.31 -18.41
CA CYS A 124 -6.11 -17.36 -17.70
C CYS A 124 -5.29 -18.09 -18.77
N ALA A 125 -4.01 -17.75 -18.89
CA ALA A 125 -3.06 -18.53 -19.67
C ALA A 125 -3.14 -19.92 -19.07
N GLY A 126 -3.64 -20.86 -19.87
CA GLY A 126 -3.87 -22.22 -19.46
C GLY A 126 -2.57 -22.85 -18.96
N ASP A 127 -2.64 -23.30 -17.72
CA ASP A 127 -1.83 -24.38 -17.18
C ASP A 127 -2.80 -25.49 -16.78
#